data_AF-A0A8J4RXY8-F1
#
_entry.id   AF-A0A8J4RXY8-F1
#
_cell.length_a   1.000
_cell.length_b   1.000
_cell.length_c   1.000
_cell.angle_alpha   90.00
_cell.angle_beta   90.00
_cell.angle_gamma   90.00
#
_symmetry.space_group_name_H-M   'P 1'
#
loop_
_entity.id
_entity.type
_entity.pdbx_description
1 polymer ?
#
loop_
_entity_poly.entity_id
_entity_poly.type
_entity_poly.pdbx_seq_one_letter_code
_entity_poly.pdbx_strand_id
1 'polypeptide(L)'
;MMSLSVYSLATCANCEQSNIKTKHAFTGLRVTIDCKPENGHLKTRGVGKLDEEGKFKVSIHRKIVKDVKLNEECYAQLHNVSAAPCPAHNGLESSKVVFKFKSSIQVQRDCKD
;
A
#
# COMPACT_ATOMS: atom_id res chain seq x y z
N MET A 1 -18.72 11.68 -9.55
CA MET A 1 -17.60 11.55 -8.58
C MET A 1 -16.38 11.03 -9.34
N MET A 2 -15.22 11.67 -9.26
CA MET A 2 -14.04 11.34 -10.07
C MET A 2 -12.96 10.71 -9.19
N SER A 3 -12.66 9.42 -9.41
CA SER A 3 -11.60 8.67 -8.74
C SER A 3 -10.34 8.61 -9.60
N LEU A 4 -9.17 8.57 -8.96
CA LEU A 4 -7.91 8.26 -9.61
C LEU A 4 -7.55 6.81 -9.29
N SER A 5 -7.37 5.99 -10.32
CA SER A 5 -6.85 4.64 -10.15
C SER A 5 -5.34 4.63 -10.33
N VAL A 6 -4.65 3.95 -9.41
CA VAL A 6 -3.20 3.78 -9.41
C VAL A 6 -2.91 2.29 -9.50
N TYR A 7 -2.07 1.92 -10.47
CA TYR A 7 -1.53 0.58 -10.61
C TYR A 7 -0.21 0.51 -9.84
N SER A 8 -0.03 -0.52 -9.03
CA SER A 8 1.05 -0.60 -8.06
C SER A 8 1.52 -2.04 -7.89
N LEU A 9 2.74 -2.20 -7.39
CA LEU A 9 3.40 -3.49 -7.21
C LEU A 9 3.93 -3.59 -5.79
N ALA A 10 3.64 -4.72 -5.15
CA ALA A 10 4.25 -5.10 -3.90
C ALA A 10 5.41 -6.07 -4.16
N THR A 11 6.52 -5.87 -3.46
CA THR A 11 7.71 -6.72 -3.50
C THR A 11 7.88 -7.43 -2.18
N CYS A 12 8.53 -8.59 -2.21
CA CYS A 12 8.90 -9.32 -1.01
C CYS A 12 10.41 -9.33 -0.89
N ALA A 13 10.96 -8.77 0.20
CA ALA A 13 12.40 -8.57 0.33
C ALA A 13 13.17 -9.85 0.63
N ASN A 14 12.58 -10.78 1.40
CA ASN A 14 13.27 -11.98 1.89
C ASN A 14 12.57 -13.28 1.50
N CYS A 15 11.65 -13.26 0.52
CA CYS A 15 10.90 -14.46 0.13
C CYS A 15 11.81 -15.58 -0.38
N GLU A 16 12.82 -15.26 -1.21
CA GLU A 16 13.76 -16.25 -1.73
C GLU A 16 14.57 -16.90 -0.61
N GLN A 17 15.07 -16.10 0.33
CA GLN A 17 15.84 -16.58 1.49
C GLN A 17 14.99 -17.45 2.44
N SER A 18 13.67 -17.21 2.47
CA SER A 18 12.73 -17.92 3.34
C SER A 18 12.05 -19.11 2.64
N ASN A 19 12.47 -19.49 1.43
CA ASN A 19 11.84 -20.52 0.60
C ASN A 19 10.34 -20.29 0.33
N ILE A 20 9.88 -19.05 0.39
CA ILE A 20 8.49 -18.68 0.13
C ILE A 20 8.36 -18.32 -1.35
N LYS A 21 7.47 -19.02 -2.06
CA LYS A 21 7.12 -18.64 -3.44
C LYS A 21 6.32 -17.34 -3.43
N THR A 22 6.65 -16.41 -4.30
CA THR A 22 5.98 -15.10 -4.45
C THR A 22 4.46 -15.21 -4.50
N LYS A 23 3.93 -16.21 -5.22
CA LYS A 23 2.48 -16.49 -5.30
C LYS A 23 1.80 -16.70 -3.93
N HIS A 24 2.50 -17.34 -3.00
CA HIS A 24 1.99 -17.56 -1.64
C HIS A 24 2.24 -16.36 -0.72
N ALA A 25 3.26 -15.54 -1.02
CA ALA A 25 3.62 -14.39 -0.21
C ALA A 25 2.49 -13.34 -0.14
N PHE A 26 1.70 -13.21 -1.20
CA PHE A 26 0.65 -12.18 -1.30
C PHE A 26 -0.78 -12.72 -1.25
N THR A 27 -0.96 -14.04 -1.26
CA THR A 27 -2.29 -14.66 -1.23
C THR A 27 -3.09 -14.19 -0.02
N GLY A 28 -4.30 -13.67 -0.27
CA GLY A 28 -5.22 -13.23 0.78
C GLY A 28 -4.86 -11.91 1.46
N LEU A 29 -3.79 -11.23 1.01
CA LEU A 29 -3.42 -9.92 1.52
C LEU A 29 -4.20 -8.80 0.84
N ARG A 30 -4.28 -7.66 1.54
CA ARG A 30 -4.78 -6.40 0.97
C ARG A 30 -3.91 -5.24 1.42
N VAL A 31 -3.87 -4.19 0.62
CA VAL A 31 -3.26 -2.91 0.93
C VAL A 31 -4.36 -1.88 1.19
N THR A 32 -4.20 -1.08 2.24
CA THR A 32 -4.94 0.17 2.43
C THR A 32 -4.02 1.34 2.15
N ILE A 33 -4.59 2.42 1.63
CA ILE A 33 -3.95 3.73 1.59
C ILE A 33 -4.61 4.56 2.67
N ASP A 34 -3.88 4.80 3.75
CA ASP A 34 -4.35 5.52 4.92
C ASP A 34 -3.72 6.91 4.93
N CYS A 35 -4.54 7.94 4.91
CA CYS A 35 -4.09 9.32 4.86
C CYS A 35 -4.41 10.04 6.16
N LYS A 36 -3.44 10.83 6.64
CA LYS A 36 -3.56 11.67 7.82
C LYS A 36 -3.99 13.07 7.36
N PRO A 37 -5.23 13.50 7.64
CA PRO A 37 -5.62 14.88 7.46
C PRO A 37 -4.92 15.76 8.51
N GLU A 38 -4.75 17.04 8.20
CA GLU A 38 -3.94 18.03 8.95
C GLU A 38 -4.08 17.95 10.48
N ASN A 39 -5.29 17.70 11.00
CA ASN A 39 -5.57 17.59 12.43
C ASN A 39 -6.34 16.31 12.81
N GLY A 40 -6.07 15.19 12.15
CA GLY A 40 -6.83 13.95 12.42
C GLY A 40 -6.01 12.68 12.50
N HIS A 41 -6.70 11.63 12.90
CA HIS A 41 -6.23 10.25 12.81
C HIS A 41 -6.15 9.79 11.36
N LEU A 42 -5.33 8.78 11.10
CA LEU A 42 -5.27 8.10 9.81
C LEU A 42 -6.67 7.61 9.41
N LYS A 43 -7.05 7.90 8.17
CA LYS A 43 -8.31 7.45 7.58
C LYS A 43 -8.02 6.70 6.29
N THR A 44 -8.67 5.56 6.11
CA THR A 44 -8.57 4.79 4.88
C THR A 44 -9.22 5.54 3.73
N ARG A 45 -8.42 5.78 2.68
CA ARG A 45 -8.80 6.51 1.48
C ARG A 45 -8.90 5.62 0.24
N GLY A 46 -8.27 4.45 0.30
CA GLY A 46 -8.33 3.45 -0.77
C GLY A 46 -7.95 2.08 -0.26
N VAL A 47 -8.46 1.05 -0.94
CA VAL A 47 -8.15 -0.35 -0.65
C VAL A 47 -7.83 -1.03 -1.98
N GLY A 48 -6.81 -1.88 -1.99
CA GLY A 48 -6.43 -2.72 -3.11
C GLY A 48 -6.15 -4.14 -2.65
N LYS A 49 -6.65 -5.14 -3.38
CA LYS A 49 -6.27 -6.53 -3.18
C LYS A 49 -5.04 -6.82 -4.02
N LEU A 50 -4.08 -7.57 -3.48
CA LEU A 50 -2.95 -8.05 -4.25
C LEU A 50 -3.34 -9.32 -5.00
N ASP A 51 -2.82 -9.45 -6.22
CA ASP A 51 -2.78 -10.73 -6.91
C ASP A 51 -1.55 -11.55 -6.52
N GLU A 52 -1.42 -12.73 -7.12
CA GLU A 52 -0.31 -13.66 -6.86
C GLU A 52 1.06 -13.10 -7.28
N GLU A 53 1.10 -12.09 -8.14
CA GLU A 53 2.32 -11.42 -8.57
C GLU A 53 2.63 -10.19 -7.70
N GLY A 54 1.78 -9.89 -6.71
CA GLY A 54 1.89 -8.72 -5.85
C GLY A 54 1.38 -7.44 -6.53
N LYS A 55 0.75 -7.50 -7.70
CA LYS A 55 0.17 -6.33 -8.34
C LYS A 55 -1.16 -6.00 -7.69
N PHE A 56 -1.44 -4.71 -7.55
CA PHE A 56 -2.71 -4.25 -7.01
C PHE A 56 -3.11 -2.92 -7.63
N LYS A 57 -4.44 -2.67 -7.61
CA LYS A 57 -5.04 -1.42 -8.05
C LYS A 57 -5.73 -0.77 -6.87
N VAL A 58 -5.40 0.50 -6.62
CA VAL A 58 -6.11 1.32 -5.63
C VAL A 58 -6.85 2.43 -6.35
N SER A 59 -8.10 2.66 -5.96
CA SER A 59 -8.83 3.85 -6.35
C SER A 59 -8.90 4.82 -5.18
N ILE A 60 -8.37 6.02 -5.36
CA ILE A 60 -8.41 7.10 -4.37
C ILE A 60 -9.25 8.27 -4.89
N HIS A 61 -9.90 8.99 -3.99
CA HIS A 61 -10.73 10.13 -4.36
C HIS A 61 -9.83 11.31 -4.81
N ARG A 62 -10.12 11.92 -5.97
CA ARG A 62 -9.33 13.08 -6.48
C ARG A 62 -9.28 14.26 -5.52
N LYS A 63 -10.18 14.36 -4.54
CA LYS A 63 -10.17 15.42 -3.52
C LYS A 63 -8.91 15.37 -2.65
N ILE A 64 -8.23 14.22 -2.61
CA ILE A 64 -7.01 13.99 -1.85
C ILE A 64 -5.76 14.25 -2.73
N VAL A 65 -5.96 14.46 -4.03
CA VAL A 65 -4.92 14.71 -5.02
C VAL A 65 -5.19 16.09 -5.62
N LYS A 66 -4.53 17.12 -5.08
CA LYS A 66 -4.67 18.50 -5.55
C LYS A 66 -3.41 18.89 -6.32
N ASP A 67 -3.57 19.33 -7.57
CA ASP A 67 -2.47 19.83 -8.41
C ASP A 67 -1.23 18.91 -8.40
N VAL A 68 -1.45 17.61 -8.64
CA VAL A 68 -0.37 16.61 -8.77
C VAL A 68 0.29 16.18 -7.43
N LYS A 69 -0.08 16.78 -6.30
CA LYS A 69 0.38 16.37 -4.95
C LYS A 69 -0.74 15.84 -4.07
N LEU A 70 -0.38 14.98 -3.14
CA LEU A 70 -1.27 14.66 -2.02
C LEU A 70 -1.40 15.89 -1.12
N ASN A 71 -2.63 16.21 -0.73
CA ASN A 71 -2.92 17.23 0.28
C ASN A 71 -2.88 16.68 1.71
N GLU A 72 -2.81 15.37 1.86
CA GLU A 72 -2.74 14.64 3.12
C GLU A 72 -1.48 13.75 3.11
N GLU A 73 -0.89 13.50 4.27
CA GLU A 73 0.21 12.53 4.37
C GLU A 73 -0.37 11.12 4.29
N CYS A 74 -0.10 10.39 3.20
CA CYS A 74 -0.63 9.06 2.98
C CYS A 74 0.43 7.98 3.14
N TYR A 75 0.01 6.82 3.63
CA TYR A 75 0.84 5.65 3.87
C TYR A 75 0.16 4.41 3.31
N ALA A 76 0.95 3.46 2.82
CA ALA A 76 0.46 2.18 2.32
C ALA A 76 0.63 1.11 3.39
N GLN A 77 -0.47 0.61 3.93
CA GLN A 77 -0.46 -0.40 4.98
C GLN A 77 -0.91 -1.75 4.42
N LEU A 78 -0.08 -2.77 4.59
CA LEU A 78 -0.44 -4.15 4.25
C LEU A 78 -1.26 -4.75 5.39
N HIS A 79 -2.27 -5.55 5.05
CA HIS A 79 -3.09 -6.30 5.99
C HIS A 79 -3.09 -7.79 5.64
N ASN A 80 -3.06 -8.63 6.67
CA ASN A 80 -3.19 -10.07 6.54
C ASN A 80 -4.65 -10.50 6.29
N VAL A 81 -4.85 -11.82 6.16
CA VAL A 81 -6.17 -12.44 5.91
C VAL A 81 -7.18 -12.08 7.00
N SER A 82 -6.72 -11.96 8.25
CA SER A 82 -7.52 -11.55 9.40
C SER A 82 -7.75 -10.04 9.50
N ALA A 83 -7.44 -9.27 8.44
CA ALA A 83 -7.52 -7.81 8.39
C ALA A 83 -6.56 -7.08 9.35
N ALA A 84 -5.66 -7.77 10.06
CA ALA A 84 -4.70 -7.14 10.93
C ALA A 84 -3.56 -6.50 10.11
N PRO A 85 -3.10 -5.28 10.48
CA PRO A 85 -1.98 -4.64 9.80
C PRO A 85 -0.71 -5.49 9.96
N CYS A 86 0.01 -5.71 8.86
CA CYS A 86 1.34 -6.33 8.89
C CYS A 86 2.36 -5.36 9.51
N PRO A 87 3.33 -5.87 10.30
CA PRO A 87 4.38 -5.03 10.85
C PRO A 87 5.21 -4.40 9.73
N ALA A 88 5.41 -3.08 9.78
CA ALA A 88 6.35 -2.39 8.88
C ALA A 88 7.77 -2.47 9.49
N HIS A 89 8.73 -3.00 8.73
CA HIS A 89 10.09 -3.27 9.22
C HIS A 89 10.80 -2.04 9.80
N ASN A 90 10.51 -0.86 9.24
CA ASN A 90 11.10 0.42 9.61
C ASN A 90 10.02 1.44 10.02
N GLY A 91 8.90 0.96 10.58
CA GLY A 91 7.75 1.77 10.97
C GLY A 91 6.95 2.33 9.78
N LEU A 92 5.86 3.04 10.10
CA LEU A 92 4.89 3.55 9.13
C LEU A 92 5.53 4.51 8.10
N GLU A 93 6.50 5.32 8.52
CA GLU A 93 7.18 6.30 7.66
C GLU A 93 7.86 5.67 6.44
N SER A 94 8.28 4.42 6.53
CA SER A 94 8.91 3.69 5.42
C SER A 94 7.91 3.28 4.33
N SER A 95 6.61 3.40 4.61
CA SER A 95 5.53 3.13 3.68
C SER A 95 4.85 4.39 3.13
N LYS A 96 5.48 5.56 3.32
CA LYS A 96 4.96 6.85 2.87
C LYS A 96 4.74 6.86 1.37
N VAL A 97 3.53 7.20 0.97
CA VAL A 97 3.12 7.26 -0.42
C VAL A 97 3.49 8.61 -0.99
N VAL A 98 4.35 8.61 -2.00
CA VAL A 98 4.68 9.83 -2.76
C VAL A 98 4.07 9.73 -4.14
N PHE A 99 3.10 10.60 -4.43
CA PHE A 99 2.58 10.76 -5.78
C PHE A 99 3.49 11.68 -6.58
N LYS A 100 4.19 11.13 -7.58
CA LYS A 100 4.75 11.89 -8.69
C LYS A 100 4.00 11.48 -9.95
N PHE A 101 3.63 12.42 -10.82
CA PHE A 101 2.98 12.09 -12.10
C PHE A 101 3.91 11.14 -12.87
N LYS A 102 3.47 9.88 -13.07
CA LYS A 102 4.20 8.67 -13.57
C LYS A 102 4.75 7.66 -12.55
N SER A 103 4.60 7.84 -11.23
CA SER A 103 5.16 6.87 -10.26
C SER A 103 4.14 5.88 -9.71
N SER A 104 4.51 4.60 -9.70
CA SER A 104 3.86 3.47 -9.03
C SER A 104 4.07 3.52 -7.52
N ILE A 105 3.08 3.11 -6.72
CA ILE A 105 3.27 2.85 -5.28
C ILE A 105 4.05 1.54 -5.17
N GLN A 106 5.12 1.55 -4.39
CA GLN A 106 5.90 0.35 -4.06
C GLN A 106 5.61 -0.01 -2.60
N VAL A 107 5.26 -1.27 -2.36
CA VAL A 107 5.00 -1.80 -1.01
C VAL A 107 5.91 -2.98 -0.78
N GLN A 108 6.69 -2.98 0.29
CA GLN A 108 7.55 -4.11 0.62
C GLN A 108 6.91 -4.96 1.72
N ARG A 109 6.92 -6.28 1.54
CA ARG A 109 6.57 -7.26 2.57
C ARG A 109 7.83 -8.01 3.00
N ASP A 110 8.09 -8.00 4.30
CA ASP A 110 9.06 -8.89 4.91
C ASP A 110 8.36 -10.18 5.35
N CYS A 111 8.86 -11.33 4.90
CA CYS A 111 8.32 -12.65 5.26
C CYS A 111 9.16 -13.32 6.36
N LYS A 112 9.54 -12.55 7.38
CA LYS A 112 10.22 -13.09 8.55
C LYS A 112 9.17 -13.56 9.55
N ASP A 113 8.60 -14.72 9.28
CA ASP A 113 7.98 -15.67 10.22
C ASP A 113 7.61 -16.96 9.48
#